data_AF-L9XLV0-F1
#
_entry.id   AF-L9XLV0-F1
#
_cell.length_a   1.000
_cell.length_b   1.000
_cell.length_c   1.000
_cell.angle_alpha   90.00
_cell.angle_beta   90.00
_cell.angle_gamma   90.00
#
_symmetry.space_group_name_H-M   'P 1'
#
loop_
_entity.id
_entity.type
_entity.pdbx_description
1 polymer ?
#
loop_
_entity_poly.entity_id
_entity_poly.type
_entity_poly.pdbx_seq_one_letter_code
_entity_poly.pdbx_strand_id
1 'polypeptide(L)'
;MFSVEVVQLVFAILIVSLFLAVFFRDSPTIRNSGFLREQMQQLMNGTQYNTLTSIIEDNYDTLIKKPTTAEEQVAQYTETVLLDTGFSEHYALNNPQLGVQLITDVNLDEFARIDAVDLFLRAVIKHKSSILYREIRNNKHRIDTDRYEIPEENQLLYALLNECDVAHQLRAYQAIGDTTLHILEEQGRKDRDEYNHRRKSFSVGHDSDEGFRDPVFVAIRFFDIMVSESIYQGMQTHMWLYYYTHFTNQICSNFEITDHSNPNEEFANDYSYLLYEMFSTLENWMRLSNRNSDSITMNIQNPDAAVENGDILKSSTRCFIQCHREILTTDEIPSRFKRERTESLFKTFFKLAASQNSEAQKYGEALLAYMEQELRAHGNPPSPYRSELQTMFYSIEHELRIKEPMDLTLVDDIKSRLKL
;
A
#
# COMPACT_ATOMS: atom_id res chain seq x y z
N MET A 1 -30.66 38.48 30.21
CA MET A 1 -31.21 37.25 29.59
C MET A 1 -31.75 37.53 28.19
N PHE A 2 -32.58 38.57 28.00
CA PHE A 2 -33.12 38.98 26.69
C PHE A 2 -32.09 39.34 25.59
N SER A 3 -30.89 39.80 25.93
CA SER A 3 -29.90 40.21 24.94
C SER A 3 -29.18 39.05 24.24
N VAL A 4 -29.10 37.88 24.87
CA VAL A 4 -28.37 36.71 24.32
C VAL A 4 -29.22 36.00 23.27
N GLU A 5 -30.54 35.91 23.48
CA GLU A 5 -31.48 35.29 22.55
C GLU A 5 -31.64 36.09 21.26
N VAL A 6 -31.58 37.43 21.34
CA VAL A 6 -31.63 38.30 20.16
C VAL A 6 -30.37 38.15 19.31
N VAL A 7 -29.19 38.01 19.93
CA VAL A 7 -27.93 37.80 19.21
C VAL A 7 -27.91 36.44 18.51
N GLN A 8 -28.39 35.38 19.16
CA GLN A 8 -28.51 34.05 18.55
C GLN A 8 -29.52 34.02 17.40
N LEU A 9 -30.65 34.72 17.54
CA LEU A 9 -31.64 34.85 16.48
C LEU A 9 -31.08 35.59 15.27
N VAL A 10 -30.31 36.66 15.48
CA VAL A 10 -29.66 37.41 14.40
C VAL A 10 -28.60 36.55 13.70
N PHE A 11 -27.83 35.75 14.43
CA PHE A 11 -26.87 34.80 13.86
C PHE A 11 -27.54 33.73 13.01
N ALA A 12 -28.63 33.13 13.51
CA ALA A 12 -29.41 32.14 12.78
C ALA A 12 -30.03 32.73 11.51
N ILE A 13 -30.57 33.95 11.58
CA ILE A 13 -31.11 34.64 10.40
C ILE A 13 -30.01 34.95 9.40
N LEU A 14 -28.82 35.36 9.84
CA LEU A 14 -27.68 35.59 8.95
C LEU A 14 -27.24 34.32 8.22
N ILE A 15 -27.13 33.19 8.94
CA ILE A 15 -26.77 31.90 8.36
C ILE A 15 -27.82 31.44 7.34
N VAL A 16 -29.11 31.53 7.70
CA VAL A 16 -30.22 31.15 6.80
C VAL A 16 -30.31 32.07 5.57
N SER A 17 -30.03 33.36 5.75
CA SER A 17 -30.00 34.33 4.65
C SER A 17 -28.83 34.09 3.70
N LEU A 18 -27.67 33.70 4.25
CA LEU A 18 -26.50 33.28 3.48
C LEU A 18 -26.82 32.02 2.67
N PHE A 19 -27.46 31.04 3.30
CA PHE A 19 -27.92 29.79 2.67
C PHE A 19 -28.87 30.07 1.50
N LEU A 20 -29.88 30.93 1.71
CA LEU A 20 -30.87 31.28 0.68
C LEU A 20 -30.26 32.10 -0.47
N ALA A 21 -29.26 32.94 -0.20
CA ALA A 21 -28.58 33.74 -1.23
C ALA A 21 -27.62 32.90 -2.10
N VAL A 22 -27.05 31.83 -1.54
CA VAL A 22 -26.17 30.89 -2.24
C VAL A 22 -26.97 29.88 -3.07
N PHE A 23 -28.11 29.40 -2.57
CA PHE A 23 -28.90 28.32 -3.22
C PHE A 23 -29.75 28.75 -4.43
N PHE A 24 -30.08 30.04 -4.62
CA PHE A 24 -31.02 30.50 -5.65
C PHE A 24 -30.38 31.13 -6.90
N ARG A 25 -29.11 30.82 -7.23
CA ARG A 25 -28.50 31.28 -8.48
C ARG A 25 -27.77 30.16 -9.21
N ASP A 26 -28.04 30.07 -10.52
CA ASP A 26 -27.45 29.11 -11.48
C ASP A 26 -25.91 29.16 -11.63
N SER A 27 -25.22 30.04 -10.89
CA SER A 27 -23.78 29.99 -10.61
C SER A 27 -23.51 31.02 -9.50
N PRO A 28 -23.19 30.62 -8.25
CA PRO A 28 -22.87 31.58 -7.20
C PRO A 28 -21.51 32.22 -7.51
N THR A 29 -21.53 33.41 -8.09
CA THR A 29 -20.36 34.29 -8.09
C THR A 29 -20.12 34.73 -6.65
N ILE A 30 -18.96 34.43 -6.07
CA ILE A 30 -18.61 34.83 -4.71
C ILE A 30 -18.47 36.35 -4.72
N ARG A 31 -19.57 37.07 -4.43
CA ARG A 31 -19.63 38.54 -4.51
C ARG A 31 -18.69 39.24 -3.52
N ASN A 32 -18.19 38.52 -2.52
CA ASN A 32 -17.24 39.05 -1.55
C ASN A 32 -16.24 37.96 -1.12
N SER A 33 -15.25 37.72 -1.98
CA SER A 33 -14.17 36.75 -1.74
C SER A 33 -13.40 37.09 -0.46
N GLY A 34 -13.14 38.37 -0.18
CA GLY A 34 -12.52 38.80 1.08
C GLY A 34 -13.28 38.34 2.32
N PHE A 35 -14.61 38.52 2.34
CA PHE A 35 -15.44 38.06 3.46
C PHE A 35 -15.44 36.53 3.60
N LEU A 36 -15.53 35.79 2.49
CA LEU A 36 -15.50 34.32 2.54
C LEU A 36 -14.17 33.82 3.11
N ARG A 37 -13.04 34.41 2.69
CA ARG A 37 -11.72 34.11 3.25
C ARG A 37 -11.67 34.36 4.77
N GLU A 38 -12.16 35.52 5.24
CA GLU A 38 -12.19 35.84 6.67
C GLU A 38 -13.04 34.83 7.46
N GLN A 39 -14.18 34.40 6.90
CA GLN A 39 -15.01 33.36 7.51
C GLN A 39 -14.26 32.02 7.56
N MET A 40 -13.65 31.58 6.46
CA MET A 40 -12.86 30.35 6.45
C MET A 40 -11.72 30.41 7.48
N GLN A 41 -11.05 31.55 7.61
CA GLN A 41 -10.03 31.78 8.64
C GLN A 41 -10.56 31.67 10.07
N GLN A 42 -11.74 32.25 10.34
CA GLN A 42 -12.38 32.14 11.65
C GLN A 42 -12.77 30.70 11.96
N LEU A 43 -13.32 29.98 10.98
CA LEU A 43 -13.67 28.56 11.13
C LEU A 43 -12.43 27.70 11.37
N MET A 44 -11.36 27.93 10.61
CA MET A 44 -10.10 27.21 10.75
C MET A 44 -9.47 27.44 12.12
N ASN A 45 -9.35 28.70 12.56
CA ASN A 45 -8.83 29.05 13.88
C ASN A 45 -9.72 28.54 15.03
N GLY A 46 -11.03 28.48 14.79
CA GLY A 46 -12.00 27.93 15.73
C GLY A 46 -12.14 26.41 15.69
N THR A 47 -11.36 25.70 14.86
CA THR A 47 -11.46 24.24 14.63
C THR A 47 -12.87 23.78 14.23
N GLN A 48 -13.64 24.65 13.56
CA GLN A 48 -15.01 24.38 13.11
C GLN A 48 -14.98 23.64 11.76
N TYR A 49 -14.29 22.50 11.73
CA TYR A 49 -13.95 21.80 10.50
C TYR A 49 -15.17 21.27 9.74
N ASN A 50 -16.23 20.80 10.41
CA ASN A 50 -17.46 20.38 9.74
C ASN A 50 -18.05 21.48 8.84
N THR A 51 -18.18 22.69 9.37
CA THR A 51 -18.70 23.84 8.62
C THR A 51 -17.75 24.26 7.51
N LEU A 52 -16.45 24.20 7.78
CA LEU A 52 -15.42 24.52 6.78
C LEU A 52 -15.44 23.52 5.61
N THR A 53 -15.56 22.23 5.89
CA THR A 53 -15.71 21.18 4.87
C THR A 53 -16.95 21.42 4.02
N SER A 54 -18.12 21.67 4.63
CA SER A 54 -19.35 21.94 3.87
C SER A 54 -19.22 23.18 2.97
N ILE A 55 -18.59 24.26 3.45
CA ILE A 55 -18.35 25.45 2.64
C ILE A 55 -17.46 25.13 1.43
N ILE A 56 -16.40 24.35 1.64
CA ILE A 56 -15.48 23.96 0.56
C ILE A 56 -16.19 23.08 -0.46
N GLU A 57 -16.96 22.07 -0.02
CA GLU A 57 -17.70 21.18 -0.91
C GLU A 57 -18.79 21.91 -1.70
N ASP A 58 -19.59 22.76 -1.04
CA ASP A 58 -20.67 23.52 -1.68
C ASP A 58 -20.15 24.53 -2.72
N ASN A 59 -18.89 24.96 -2.59
CA ASN A 59 -18.26 25.95 -3.46
C ASN A 59 -17.04 25.38 -4.20
N TYR A 60 -16.93 24.06 -4.32
CA TYR A 60 -15.73 23.37 -4.78
C TYR A 60 -15.28 23.87 -6.16
N ASP A 61 -16.19 23.96 -7.13
CA ASP A 61 -15.84 24.41 -8.48
C ASP A 61 -15.26 25.85 -8.51
N THR A 62 -15.79 26.73 -7.66
CA THR A 62 -15.38 28.15 -7.61
C THR A 62 -14.10 28.34 -6.80
N LEU A 63 -13.90 27.56 -5.74
CA LEU A 63 -12.76 27.69 -4.84
C LEU A 63 -11.53 26.91 -5.30
N ILE A 64 -11.74 25.85 -6.07
CA ILE A 64 -10.73 24.84 -6.36
C ILE A 64 -10.52 24.67 -7.87
N LYS A 65 -11.58 24.44 -8.66
CA LYS A 65 -11.40 24.12 -10.10
C LYS A 65 -11.04 25.31 -10.98
N LYS A 66 -11.71 26.46 -10.82
CA LYS A 66 -11.57 27.61 -11.71
C LYS A 66 -11.79 28.93 -10.96
N PRO A 67 -10.87 29.34 -10.09
CA PRO A 67 -10.99 30.62 -9.42
C PRO A 67 -10.91 31.75 -10.45
N THR A 68 -11.88 32.67 -10.42
CA THR A 68 -11.73 33.92 -11.16
C THR A 68 -10.65 34.80 -10.51
N THR A 69 -10.14 35.82 -11.20
CA THR A 69 -9.19 36.79 -10.61
C THR A 69 -9.75 37.47 -9.35
N ALA A 70 -11.08 37.55 -9.22
CA ALA A 70 -11.72 38.08 -8.02
C ALA A 70 -11.69 37.10 -6.82
N GLU A 71 -11.48 35.80 -7.07
CA GLU A 71 -11.57 34.69 -6.11
C GLU A 71 -10.20 34.10 -5.76
N GLU A 72 -9.14 34.52 -6.45
CA GLU A 72 -7.76 34.03 -6.31
C GLU A 72 -7.27 34.01 -4.85
N GLN A 73 -7.59 35.05 -4.07
CA GLN A 73 -7.21 35.12 -2.65
C GLN A 73 -7.92 34.08 -1.77
N VAL A 74 -9.14 33.69 -2.10
CA VAL A 74 -9.86 32.64 -1.37
C VAL A 74 -9.35 31.29 -1.81
N ALA A 75 -9.12 31.08 -3.10
CA ALA A 75 -8.57 29.84 -3.63
C ALA A 75 -7.21 29.50 -3.01
N GLN A 76 -6.27 30.47 -2.96
CA GLN A 76 -4.99 30.32 -2.27
C GLN A 76 -5.16 29.99 -0.78
N TYR A 77 -6.18 30.57 -0.14
CA TYR A 77 -6.47 30.24 1.26
C TYR A 77 -7.07 28.84 1.41
N THR A 78 -7.93 28.41 0.48
CA THR A 78 -8.48 27.04 0.42
C THR A 78 -7.35 26.03 0.28
N GLU A 79 -6.37 26.27 -0.60
CA GLU A 79 -5.17 25.42 -0.71
C GLU A 79 -4.43 25.34 0.64
N THR A 80 -4.23 26.48 1.30
CA THR A 80 -3.60 26.50 2.64
C THR A 80 -4.39 25.68 3.66
N VAL A 81 -5.72 25.72 3.61
CA VAL A 81 -6.61 24.93 4.49
C VAL A 81 -6.52 23.44 4.16
N LEU A 82 -6.48 23.07 2.88
CA LEU A 82 -6.34 21.67 2.44
C LEU A 82 -4.99 21.07 2.86
N LEU A 83 -3.95 21.90 2.98
CA LEU A 83 -2.63 21.51 3.45
C LEU A 83 -2.47 21.52 4.99
N ASP A 84 -3.53 21.86 5.74
CA ASP A 84 -3.52 21.74 7.19
C ASP A 84 -3.75 20.27 7.62
N THR A 85 -2.86 19.75 8.47
CA THR A 85 -2.92 18.37 8.95
C THR A 85 -4.17 18.09 9.78
N GLY A 86 -4.59 19.04 10.64
CA GLY A 86 -5.77 18.86 11.50
C GLY A 86 -7.07 18.85 10.70
N PHE A 87 -7.17 19.72 9.70
CA PHE A 87 -8.28 19.71 8.76
C PHE A 87 -8.30 18.44 7.90
N SER A 88 -7.14 18.00 7.41
CA SER A 88 -6.98 16.76 6.63
C SER A 88 -7.38 15.51 7.39
N GLU A 89 -6.92 15.37 8.64
CA GLU A 89 -7.35 14.29 9.52
C GLU A 89 -8.87 14.33 9.76
N HIS A 90 -9.45 15.54 9.90
CA HIS A 90 -10.89 15.67 10.11
C HIS A 90 -11.72 15.19 8.92
N TYR A 91 -11.47 15.69 7.70
CA TYR A 91 -12.28 15.27 6.55
C TYR A 91 -11.99 13.82 6.16
N ALA A 92 -10.78 13.30 6.38
CA ALA A 92 -10.47 11.88 6.17
C ALA A 92 -11.39 10.93 6.95
N LEU A 93 -11.85 11.33 8.14
CA LEU A 93 -12.67 10.50 9.02
C LEU A 93 -14.16 10.79 8.93
N ASN A 94 -14.52 12.07 8.82
CA ASN A 94 -15.91 12.50 8.96
C ASN A 94 -16.57 12.79 7.61
N ASN A 95 -15.78 13.13 6.59
CA ASN A 95 -16.30 13.42 5.26
C ASN A 95 -15.27 13.10 4.17
N PRO A 96 -15.01 11.79 3.92
CA PRO A 96 -13.97 11.36 2.99
C PRO A 96 -14.28 11.73 1.53
N GLN A 97 -15.51 12.17 1.23
CA GLN A 97 -15.93 12.58 -0.10
C GLN A 97 -15.07 13.73 -0.64
N LEU A 98 -14.69 14.70 0.20
CA LEU A 98 -13.77 15.76 -0.18
C LEU A 98 -12.42 15.19 -0.65
N GLY A 99 -11.84 14.24 0.10
CA GLY A 99 -10.59 13.57 -0.28
C GLY A 99 -10.70 12.80 -1.60
N VAL A 100 -11.82 12.10 -1.82
CA VAL A 100 -12.11 11.42 -3.09
C VAL A 100 -12.25 12.42 -4.24
N GLN A 101 -12.88 13.57 -4.03
CA GLN A 101 -12.98 14.62 -5.05
C GLN A 101 -11.60 15.15 -5.44
N LEU A 102 -10.72 15.43 -4.47
CA LEU A 102 -9.34 15.87 -4.72
C LEU A 102 -8.55 14.85 -5.55
N ILE A 103 -8.75 13.54 -5.28
CA ILE A 103 -8.13 12.46 -6.07
C ILE A 103 -8.59 12.52 -7.53
N THR A 104 -9.84 12.83 -7.82
CA THR A 104 -10.37 12.81 -9.20
C THR A 104 -10.21 14.14 -9.96
N ASP A 105 -9.87 15.23 -9.26
CA ASP A 105 -9.88 16.56 -9.86
C ASP A 105 -8.56 16.95 -10.52
N VAL A 106 -8.48 16.72 -11.82
CA VAL A 106 -7.31 17.05 -12.66
C VAL A 106 -7.12 18.56 -12.90
N ASN A 107 -8.04 19.43 -12.46
CA ASN A 107 -7.93 20.87 -12.68
C ASN A 107 -7.18 21.61 -11.56
N LEU A 108 -6.94 20.92 -10.44
CA LEU A 108 -6.13 21.45 -9.36
C LEU A 108 -4.67 21.60 -9.78
N ASP A 109 -3.98 22.57 -9.17
CA ASP A 109 -2.52 22.62 -9.25
C ASP A 109 -1.94 21.27 -8.82
N GLU A 110 -1.03 20.75 -9.64
CA GLU A 110 -0.51 19.39 -9.49
C GLU A 110 0.18 19.21 -8.14
N PHE A 111 0.96 20.18 -7.69
CA PHE A 111 1.69 20.10 -6.42
C PHE A 111 0.72 20.19 -5.23
N ALA A 112 -0.20 21.16 -5.25
CA ALA A 112 -1.19 21.29 -4.18
C ALA A 112 -2.08 20.05 -4.06
N ARG A 113 -2.48 19.45 -5.19
CA ARG A 113 -3.26 18.20 -5.23
C ARG A 113 -2.47 17.03 -4.65
N ILE A 114 -1.21 16.85 -5.06
CA ILE A 114 -0.36 15.77 -4.55
C ILE A 114 -0.19 15.90 -3.02
N ASP A 115 0.11 17.09 -2.51
CA ASP A 115 0.34 17.30 -1.09
C ASP A 115 -0.94 17.15 -0.25
N ALA A 116 -2.08 17.65 -0.72
CA ALA A 116 -3.36 17.48 -0.04
C ALA A 116 -3.81 16.00 -0.02
N VAL A 117 -3.64 15.29 -1.13
CA VAL A 117 -3.94 13.85 -1.21
C VAL A 117 -2.98 13.04 -0.34
N ASP A 118 -1.69 13.40 -0.27
CA ASP A 118 -0.73 12.76 0.65
C ASP A 118 -1.21 12.87 2.10
N LEU A 119 -1.58 14.06 2.57
CA LEU A 119 -2.11 14.26 3.93
C LEU A 119 -3.39 13.45 4.18
N PHE A 120 -4.33 13.45 3.23
CA PHE A 120 -5.55 12.64 3.31
C PHE A 120 -5.23 11.14 3.42
N LEU A 121 -4.35 10.63 2.55
CA LEU A 121 -4.00 9.21 2.51
C LEU A 121 -3.27 8.77 3.79
N ARG A 122 -2.36 9.61 4.32
CA ARG A 122 -1.72 9.38 5.63
C ARG A 122 -2.76 9.26 6.75
N ALA A 123 -3.77 10.14 6.75
CA ALA A 123 -4.83 10.10 7.75
C ALA A 123 -5.69 8.82 7.62
N VAL A 124 -6.12 8.44 6.41
CA VAL A 124 -6.98 7.25 6.27
C VAL A 124 -6.27 5.96 6.66
N ILE A 125 -4.97 5.79 6.39
CA ILE A 125 -4.27 4.56 6.83
C ILE A 125 -4.02 4.55 8.35
N LYS A 126 -3.75 5.72 8.95
CA LYS A 126 -3.49 5.86 10.40
C LYS A 126 -4.73 5.52 11.24
N HIS A 127 -5.92 5.77 10.72
CA HIS A 127 -7.17 5.62 11.47
C HIS A 127 -8.00 4.42 11.04
N LYS A 128 -8.13 3.43 11.93
CA LYS A 128 -8.83 2.15 11.72
C LYS A 128 -10.32 2.27 11.38
N SER A 129 -10.93 3.42 11.66
CA SER A 129 -12.34 3.70 11.33
C SER A 129 -12.53 4.33 9.96
N SER A 130 -11.45 4.58 9.21
CA SER A 130 -11.52 5.24 7.92
C SER A 130 -12.16 4.36 6.85
N ILE A 131 -12.53 5.01 5.74
CA ILE A 131 -13.12 4.34 4.58
C ILE A 131 -12.20 3.26 3.98
N LEU A 132 -10.87 3.42 4.08
CA LEU A 132 -9.88 2.50 3.50
C LEU A 132 -10.01 1.09 4.07
N TYR A 133 -10.13 0.98 5.40
CA TYR A 133 -10.23 -0.32 6.09
C TYR A 133 -11.49 -1.08 5.68
N ARG A 134 -12.61 -0.36 5.55
CA ARG A 134 -13.88 -0.93 5.11
C ARG A 134 -13.81 -1.41 3.66
N GLU A 135 -13.27 -0.59 2.76
CA GLU A 135 -13.20 -0.91 1.34
C GLU A 135 -12.27 -2.09 1.07
N ILE A 136 -11.08 -2.12 1.71
CA ILE A 136 -10.14 -3.24 1.59
C ILE A 136 -10.74 -4.54 2.13
N ARG A 137 -11.43 -4.50 3.28
CA ARG A 137 -12.11 -5.68 3.83
C ARG A 137 -13.20 -6.24 2.91
N ASN A 138 -13.90 -5.37 2.21
CA ASN A 138 -14.99 -5.77 1.32
C ASN A 138 -14.52 -6.08 -0.10
N ASN A 139 -13.25 -5.82 -0.42
CA ASN A 139 -12.70 -6.04 -1.75
C ASN A 139 -12.48 -7.54 -2.00
N LYS A 140 -12.99 -8.04 -3.12
CA LYS A 140 -12.94 -9.47 -3.47
C LYS A 140 -12.34 -9.65 -4.85
N HIS A 141 -11.75 -10.81 -5.07
CA HIS A 141 -11.37 -11.26 -6.39
C HIS A 141 -12.61 -11.64 -7.20
N ARG A 142 -12.56 -11.40 -8.51
CA ARG A 142 -13.50 -11.98 -9.46
C ARG A 142 -13.27 -13.49 -9.54
N ILE A 143 -14.36 -14.24 -9.44
CA ILE A 143 -14.36 -15.71 -9.36
C ILE A 143 -13.69 -16.37 -10.59
N ASP A 144 -13.66 -15.68 -11.73
CA ASP A 144 -13.23 -16.22 -13.02
C ASP A 144 -11.80 -15.83 -13.44
N THR A 145 -11.22 -14.78 -12.85
CA THR A 145 -9.99 -14.16 -13.36
C THR A 145 -8.90 -13.94 -12.30
N ASP A 146 -9.21 -14.20 -11.02
CA ASP A 146 -8.43 -13.80 -9.83
C ASP A 146 -7.95 -12.33 -9.88
N ARG A 147 -8.59 -11.49 -10.69
CA ARG A 147 -8.38 -10.04 -10.72
C ARG A 147 -9.23 -9.43 -9.62
N TYR A 148 -8.76 -8.34 -9.00
CA TYR A 148 -9.58 -7.65 -8.02
C TYR A 148 -10.77 -6.97 -8.70
N GLU A 149 -11.94 -7.05 -8.07
CA GLU A 149 -13.06 -6.21 -8.46
C GLU A 149 -12.93 -4.88 -7.73
N ILE A 150 -12.80 -3.77 -8.44
CA ILE A 150 -12.85 -2.43 -7.85
C ILE A 150 -14.21 -1.82 -8.21
N PRO A 151 -15.25 -2.05 -7.41
CA PRO A 151 -16.58 -1.53 -7.67
C PRO A 151 -16.62 -0.01 -7.37
N GLU A 152 -17.48 0.73 -8.08
CA GLU A 152 -17.64 2.20 -7.88
C GLU A 152 -18.07 2.55 -6.45
N GLU A 153 -18.74 1.62 -5.75
CA GLU A 153 -19.13 1.76 -4.34
C GLU A 153 -17.92 1.82 -3.39
N ASN A 154 -16.77 1.28 -3.78
CA ASN A 154 -15.51 1.48 -3.08
C ASN A 154 -14.87 2.79 -3.56
N GLN A 155 -15.49 3.92 -3.21
CA GLN A 155 -15.17 5.25 -3.72
C GLN A 155 -13.67 5.59 -3.65
N LEU A 156 -12.99 5.25 -2.56
CA LEU A 156 -11.56 5.56 -2.40
C LEU A 156 -10.70 4.67 -3.30
N LEU A 157 -10.87 3.35 -3.23
CA LEU A 157 -10.12 2.42 -4.07
C LEU A 157 -10.41 2.63 -5.56
N TYR A 158 -11.67 2.92 -5.92
CA TYR A 158 -12.08 3.21 -7.28
C TYR A 158 -11.40 4.46 -7.81
N ALA A 159 -11.43 5.57 -7.05
CA ALA A 159 -10.80 6.81 -7.45
C ALA A 159 -9.28 6.68 -7.64
N LEU A 160 -8.62 5.79 -6.88
CA LEU A 160 -7.17 5.57 -6.97
C LEU A 160 -6.77 4.54 -8.03
N LEU A 161 -7.51 3.43 -8.16
CA LEU A 161 -7.03 2.19 -8.78
C LEU A 161 -7.82 1.75 -10.00
N ASN A 162 -9.00 2.34 -10.27
CA ASN A 162 -9.70 2.08 -11.53
C ASN A 162 -8.83 2.47 -12.74
N GLU A 163 -8.08 3.57 -12.60
CA GLU A 163 -6.99 3.98 -13.48
C GLU A 163 -5.71 4.12 -12.64
N CYS A 164 -4.85 3.09 -12.64
CA CYS A 164 -3.69 3.02 -11.75
C CYS A 164 -2.66 4.15 -11.93
N ASP A 165 -2.70 4.85 -13.08
CA ASP A 165 -1.89 6.05 -13.29
C ASP A 165 -2.25 7.19 -12.32
N VAL A 166 -3.51 7.27 -11.87
CA VAL A 166 -3.94 8.24 -10.85
C VAL A 166 -3.20 8.00 -9.53
N ALA A 167 -3.17 6.76 -9.04
CA ALA A 167 -2.40 6.40 -7.85
C ALA A 167 -0.89 6.65 -8.02
N HIS A 168 -0.37 6.47 -9.24
CA HIS A 168 1.04 6.75 -9.53
C HIS A 168 1.37 8.25 -9.46
N GLN A 169 0.60 9.09 -10.17
CA GLN A 169 0.76 10.54 -10.20
C GLN A 169 0.61 11.16 -8.81
N LEU A 170 -0.38 10.69 -8.04
CA LEU A 170 -0.65 11.16 -6.68
C LEU A 170 0.26 10.53 -5.62
N ARG A 171 1.21 9.67 -6.03
CA ARG A 171 2.16 8.99 -5.14
C ARG A 171 1.46 8.27 -3.97
N ALA A 172 0.30 7.65 -4.23
CA ALA A 172 -0.51 7.02 -3.19
C ALA A 172 0.26 5.93 -2.42
N TYR A 173 1.12 5.19 -3.13
CA TYR A 173 2.06 4.23 -2.55
C TYR A 173 2.93 4.84 -1.45
N GLN A 174 3.33 6.10 -1.57
CA GLN A 174 4.25 6.75 -0.64
C GLN A 174 3.52 7.19 0.62
N ALA A 175 2.36 7.82 0.50
CA ALA A 175 1.58 8.25 1.66
C ALA A 175 1.24 7.06 2.57
N ILE A 176 0.77 5.96 1.97
CA ILE A 176 0.46 4.71 2.67
C ILE A 176 1.75 4.04 3.18
N GLY A 177 2.77 3.96 2.34
CA GLY A 177 4.05 3.31 2.63
C GLY A 177 4.83 3.96 3.76
N ASP A 178 5.07 5.27 3.69
CA ASP A 178 5.80 6.03 4.71
C ASP A 178 5.09 5.98 6.07
N THR A 179 3.76 6.08 6.08
CA THR A 179 2.97 5.99 7.31
C THR A 179 3.07 4.61 7.93
N THR A 180 3.04 3.56 7.11
CA THR A 180 3.19 2.17 7.58
C THR A 180 4.56 1.91 8.17
N LEU A 181 5.63 2.40 7.51
CA LEU A 181 6.99 2.36 8.06
C LEU A 181 7.08 3.07 9.40
N HIS A 182 6.51 4.27 9.50
CA HIS A 182 6.47 5.01 10.75
C HIS A 182 5.79 4.22 11.88
N ILE A 183 4.66 3.57 11.59
CA ILE A 183 3.96 2.71 12.56
C ILE A 183 4.84 1.54 13.00
N LEU A 184 5.55 0.89 12.08
CA LEU A 184 6.47 -0.21 12.41
C LEU A 184 7.65 0.28 13.26
N GLU A 185 8.25 1.41 12.92
CA GLU A 185 9.32 2.03 13.71
C GLU A 185 8.85 2.40 15.12
N GLU A 186 7.64 2.95 15.27
CA GLU A 186 7.08 3.27 16.58
C GLU A 186 6.86 2.04 17.44
N GLN A 187 6.42 0.92 16.85
CA GLN A 187 6.25 -0.35 17.59
C GLN A 187 7.56 -0.89 18.12
N GLY A 188 8.61 -0.89 17.29
CA GLY A 188 9.95 -1.34 17.70
C GLY A 188 10.61 -0.45 18.77
N ARG A 189 10.10 0.78 18.99
CA ARG A 189 10.55 1.68 20.06
C ARG A 189 9.78 1.50 21.37
N LYS A 190 8.67 0.75 21.39
CA LYS A 190 7.88 0.50 22.61
C LYS A 190 8.57 -0.55 23.49
N ASP A 191 8.42 -0.41 24.81
CA ASP A 191 8.81 -1.45 25.77
C ASP A 191 8.10 -2.80 25.52
N ARG A 192 6.92 -2.74 24.88
CA ARG A 192 6.13 -3.91 24.46
C ARG A 192 5.65 -3.70 23.03
N ASP A 193 6.38 -4.29 22.09
CA ASP A 193 5.93 -4.39 20.69
C ASP A 193 4.74 -5.36 20.60
N GLU A 194 3.61 -4.86 20.12
CA GLU A 194 2.37 -5.63 20.04
C GLU A 194 2.44 -6.75 19.00
N TYR A 195 3.30 -6.64 17.99
CA TYR A 195 3.44 -7.62 16.91
C TYR A 195 4.39 -8.78 17.25
N ASN A 196 5.19 -8.65 18.31
CA ASN A 196 5.99 -9.75 18.85
C ASN A 196 5.14 -10.75 19.66
N HIS A 197 3.88 -10.41 19.93
CA HIS A 197 2.91 -11.33 20.51
C HIS A 197 2.20 -12.13 19.40
N ARG A 198 1.75 -13.34 19.73
CA ARG A 198 0.88 -14.12 18.85
C ARG A 198 -0.58 -13.90 19.22
N ARG A 199 -1.28 -13.04 18.48
CA ARG A 199 -2.74 -12.92 18.58
C ARG A 199 -3.34 -13.98 17.66
N LYS A 200 -3.79 -15.10 18.21
CA LYS A 200 -4.29 -16.23 17.39
C LYS A 200 -5.31 -15.77 16.35
N SER A 201 -6.25 -14.94 16.76
CA SER A 201 -7.31 -14.30 15.96
C SER A 201 -6.81 -13.40 14.83
N PHE A 202 -5.59 -12.86 14.93
CA PHE A 202 -4.92 -12.14 13.83
C PHE A 202 -4.52 -13.09 12.70
N SER A 203 -4.03 -14.27 13.07
CA SER A 203 -3.48 -15.29 12.16
C SER A 203 -4.47 -16.38 11.69
N VAL A 204 -5.78 -16.30 12.00
CA VAL A 204 -6.79 -17.31 11.59
C VAL A 204 -7.26 -17.08 10.14
N GLY A 205 -6.31 -17.11 9.20
CA GLY A 205 -6.57 -17.05 7.75
C GLY A 205 -6.93 -15.67 7.20
N HIS A 206 -7.01 -15.58 5.86
CA HIS A 206 -7.19 -14.34 5.10
C HIS A 206 -8.49 -13.56 5.39
N ASP A 207 -9.44 -14.14 6.13
CA ASP A 207 -10.73 -13.54 6.49
C ASP A 207 -10.78 -13.08 7.96
N SER A 208 -9.64 -12.98 8.64
CA SER A 208 -9.64 -12.58 10.04
C SER A 208 -10.07 -11.11 10.21
N ASP A 209 -11.16 -10.89 10.95
CA ASP A 209 -11.68 -9.55 11.24
C ASP A 209 -10.67 -8.67 12.00
N GLU A 210 -9.64 -9.27 12.61
CA GLU A 210 -8.58 -8.55 13.31
C GLU A 210 -7.50 -8.02 12.38
N GLY A 211 -7.12 -8.77 11.33
CA GLY A 211 -6.20 -8.28 10.30
C GLY A 211 -6.74 -7.02 9.62
N PHE A 212 -8.03 -7.02 9.28
CA PHE A 212 -8.71 -5.84 8.71
C PHE A 212 -8.94 -4.69 9.70
N ARG A 213 -8.41 -4.76 10.92
CA ARG A 213 -8.35 -3.65 11.89
C ARG A 213 -6.91 -3.23 12.19
N ASP A 214 -5.95 -3.75 11.42
CA ASP A 214 -4.53 -3.50 11.61
C ASP A 214 -3.96 -2.66 10.46
N PRO A 215 -3.29 -1.54 10.75
CA PRO A 215 -2.77 -0.64 9.72
C PRO A 215 -1.72 -1.30 8.84
N VAL A 216 -0.86 -2.16 9.38
CA VAL A 216 0.21 -2.78 8.60
C VAL A 216 -0.37 -3.83 7.66
N PHE A 217 -1.30 -4.66 8.16
CA PHE A 217 -2.01 -5.60 7.31
C PHE A 217 -2.82 -4.90 6.21
N VAL A 218 -3.55 -3.83 6.53
CA VAL A 218 -4.32 -3.06 5.56
C VAL A 218 -3.43 -2.41 4.51
N ALA A 219 -2.25 -1.90 4.90
CA ALA A 219 -1.27 -1.40 3.94
C ALA A 219 -0.75 -2.51 3.01
N ILE A 220 -0.42 -3.69 3.53
CA ILE A 220 -0.03 -4.85 2.71
C ILE A 220 -1.13 -5.17 1.69
N ARG A 221 -2.40 -5.24 2.12
CA ARG A 221 -3.51 -5.50 1.20
C ARG A 221 -3.73 -4.37 0.18
N PHE A 222 -3.50 -3.12 0.56
CA PHE A 222 -3.53 -1.99 -0.38
C PHE A 222 -2.48 -2.15 -1.49
N PHE A 223 -1.23 -2.48 -1.12
CA PHE A 223 -0.16 -2.73 -2.08
C PHE A 223 -0.48 -3.94 -2.98
N ASP A 224 -1.05 -5.01 -2.42
CA ASP A 224 -1.52 -6.15 -3.20
C ASP A 224 -2.51 -5.75 -4.30
N ILE A 225 -3.57 -5.04 -3.94
CA ILE A 225 -4.60 -4.59 -4.90
C ILE A 225 -3.97 -3.64 -5.93
N MET A 226 -3.23 -2.62 -5.49
CA MET A 226 -2.64 -1.60 -6.36
C MET A 226 -1.67 -2.20 -7.38
N VAL A 227 -0.75 -3.07 -6.95
CA VAL A 227 0.25 -3.67 -7.84
C VAL A 227 -0.41 -4.70 -8.76
N SER A 228 -1.33 -5.53 -8.24
CA SER A 228 -2.07 -6.48 -9.07
C SER A 228 -2.84 -5.78 -10.19
N GLU A 229 -3.58 -4.72 -9.87
CA GLU A 229 -4.33 -3.97 -10.87
C GLU A 229 -3.42 -3.24 -11.85
N SER A 230 -2.25 -2.76 -11.40
CA SER A 230 -1.25 -2.17 -12.29
C SER A 230 -0.67 -3.18 -13.28
N ILE A 231 -0.52 -4.46 -12.90
CA ILE A 231 -0.12 -5.54 -13.81
C ILE A 231 -1.20 -5.77 -14.88
N TYR A 232 -2.47 -5.87 -14.48
CA TYR A 232 -3.59 -6.06 -15.41
C TYR A 232 -3.85 -4.85 -16.32
N GLN A 233 -3.52 -3.64 -15.87
CA GLN A 233 -3.63 -2.41 -16.66
C GLN A 233 -2.38 -2.14 -17.52
N GLY A 234 -1.35 -3.00 -17.45
CA GLY A 234 -0.14 -2.88 -18.27
C GLY A 234 0.75 -1.69 -17.91
N MET A 235 0.72 -1.24 -16.64
CA MET A 235 1.53 -0.12 -16.16
C MET A 235 3.03 -0.43 -16.31
N GLN A 236 3.80 0.54 -16.79
CA GLN A 236 5.28 0.45 -16.94
C GLN A 236 6.03 1.03 -15.73
N THR A 237 5.38 1.10 -14.58
CA THR A 237 5.96 1.55 -13.32
C THR A 237 5.70 0.49 -12.29
N HIS A 238 6.71 0.13 -11.51
CA HIS A 238 6.61 -0.90 -10.47
C HIS A 238 5.78 -0.47 -9.25
N MET A 239 5.11 0.69 -9.30
CA MET A 239 4.23 1.22 -8.23
C MET A 239 4.87 1.22 -6.84
N TRP A 240 6.20 1.41 -6.81
CA TRP A 240 7.02 1.33 -5.59
C TRP A 240 6.75 0.10 -4.71
N LEU A 241 6.53 -1.07 -5.33
CA LEU A 241 6.41 -2.35 -4.62
C LEU A 241 7.57 -2.67 -3.66
N TYR A 242 8.71 -1.98 -3.78
CA TYR A 242 9.85 -2.09 -2.88
C TYR A 242 9.57 -1.56 -1.45
N TYR A 243 8.41 -0.95 -1.18
CA TYR A 243 7.95 -0.79 0.21
C TYR A 243 7.88 -2.12 0.94
N TYR A 244 7.63 -3.25 0.27
CA TYR A 244 7.72 -4.57 0.90
C TYR A 244 9.15 -4.90 1.39
N THR A 245 10.19 -4.48 0.67
CA THR A 245 11.57 -4.59 1.17
C THR A 245 11.76 -3.75 2.42
N HIS A 246 11.25 -2.50 2.43
CA HIS A 246 11.36 -1.62 3.59
C HIS A 246 10.58 -2.15 4.81
N PHE A 247 9.35 -2.63 4.61
CA PHE A 247 8.55 -3.26 5.65
C PHE A 247 9.23 -4.52 6.18
N THR A 248 9.75 -5.37 5.29
CA THR A 248 10.46 -6.60 5.70
C THR A 248 11.67 -6.27 6.56
N ASN A 249 12.50 -5.31 6.16
CA ASN A 249 13.67 -4.89 6.94
C ASN A 249 13.26 -4.38 8.32
N GLN A 250 12.24 -3.51 8.39
CA GLN A 250 11.79 -2.96 9.67
C GLN A 250 11.19 -4.05 10.56
N ILE A 251 10.37 -4.94 10.01
CA ILE A 251 9.79 -6.07 10.74
C ILE A 251 10.90 -7.00 11.26
N CYS A 252 11.88 -7.36 10.43
CA CYS A 252 13.01 -8.20 10.84
C CYS A 252 13.82 -7.54 11.95
N SER A 253 14.04 -6.22 11.89
CA SER A 253 14.75 -5.47 12.94
C SER A 253 14.00 -5.40 14.27
N ASN A 254 12.67 -5.48 14.25
CA ASN A 254 11.82 -5.48 15.44
C ASN A 254 11.51 -6.89 15.95
N PHE A 255 11.90 -7.93 15.20
CA PHE A 255 11.42 -9.28 15.43
C PHE A 255 12.03 -9.86 16.70
N GLU A 256 11.19 -10.24 17.65
CA GLU A 256 11.64 -10.91 18.87
C GLU A 256 10.76 -12.13 19.19
N ILE A 257 11.40 -13.17 19.74
CA ILE A 257 10.72 -14.30 20.35
C ILE A 257 10.55 -14.00 21.84
N THR A 258 9.30 -13.72 22.22
CA THR A 258 8.89 -13.38 23.59
C THR A 258 8.16 -14.56 24.24
N ASP A 259 7.83 -14.43 25.53
CA ASP A 259 6.97 -15.39 26.25
C ASP A 259 5.56 -15.53 25.65
N HIS A 260 5.16 -14.59 24.78
CA HIS A 260 3.89 -14.60 24.06
C HIS A 260 4.00 -15.07 22.61
N SER A 261 5.20 -15.51 22.20
CA SER A 261 5.48 -16.10 20.89
C SER A 261 5.52 -17.64 20.98
N ASN A 262 5.43 -18.33 19.83
CA ASN A 262 5.70 -19.77 19.78
C ASN A 262 6.51 -20.12 18.52
N PRO A 263 7.84 -20.29 18.62
CA PRO A 263 8.72 -20.49 17.47
C PRO A 263 8.49 -21.81 16.70
N ASN A 264 7.72 -22.75 17.26
CA ASN A 264 7.40 -24.03 16.62
C ASN A 264 6.11 -23.96 15.78
N GLU A 265 5.34 -22.88 15.89
CA GLU A 265 4.10 -22.68 15.13
C GLU A 265 4.40 -22.11 13.74
N GLU A 266 3.39 -22.13 12.86
CA GLU A 266 3.54 -21.61 11.49
C GLU A 266 3.88 -20.12 11.51
N PHE A 267 3.18 -19.38 12.36
CA PHE A 267 3.46 -18.00 12.67
C PHE A 267 3.83 -17.90 14.14
N ALA A 268 5.09 -17.57 14.42
CA ALA A 268 5.60 -17.49 15.78
C ALA A 268 5.01 -16.31 16.57
N ASN A 269 4.78 -15.21 15.85
CA ASN A 269 4.15 -13.97 16.30
C ASN A 269 3.44 -13.32 15.10
N ASP A 270 2.80 -12.18 15.31
CA ASP A 270 2.06 -11.50 14.25
C ASP A 270 2.97 -10.96 13.14
N TYR A 271 4.22 -10.59 13.46
CA TYR A 271 5.22 -10.25 12.44
C TYR A 271 5.48 -11.39 11.47
N SER A 272 5.53 -12.64 11.94
CA SER A 272 5.66 -13.81 11.07
C SER A 272 4.50 -13.91 10.07
N TYR A 273 3.29 -13.56 10.51
CA TYR A 273 2.11 -13.55 9.64
C TYR A 273 2.16 -12.40 8.62
N LEU A 274 2.55 -11.19 9.02
CA LEU A 274 2.72 -10.05 8.11
C LEU A 274 3.79 -10.32 7.05
N LEU A 275 4.92 -10.91 7.44
CA LEU A 275 5.97 -11.36 6.53
C LEU A 275 5.43 -12.41 5.55
N TYR A 276 4.64 -13.38 6.04
CA TYR A 276 4.01 -14.39 5.20
C TYR A 276 3.11 -13.76 4.13
N GLU A 277 2.22 -12.83 4.51
CA GLU A 277 1.30 -12.19 3.57
C GLU A 277 2.07 -11.43 2.48
N MET A 278 3.07 -10.63 2.82
CA MET A 278 3.91 -9.94 1.83
C MET A 278 4.62 -10.92 0.88
N PHE A 279 5.17 -12.01 1.43
CA PHE A 279 5.88 -13.02 0.64
C PHE A 279 4.95 -13.77 -0.30
N SER A 280 3.75 -14.14 0.19
CA SER A 280 2.72 -14.80 -0.60
C SER A 280 2.20 -13.88 -1.71
N THR A 281 2.05 -12.59 -1.45
CA THR A 281 1.65 -11.60 -2.47
C THR A 281 2.70 -11.49 -3.57
N LEU A 282 3.99 -11.38 -3.24
CA LEU A 282 5.08 -11.37 -4.23
C LEU A 282 5.11 -12.64 -5.09
N GLU A 283 4.90 -13.80 -4.45
CA GLU A 283 4.75 -15.08 -5.15
C GLU A 283 3.57 -15.07 -6.12
N ASN A 284 2.42 -14.56 -5.68
CA ASN A 284 1.21 -14.49 -6.50
C ASN A 284 1.41 -13.58 -7.71
N TRP A 285 2.00 -12.39 -7.54
CA TRP A 285 2.31 -11.50 -8.66
C TRP A 285 3.18 -12.19 -9.70
N MET A 286 4.31 -12.80 -9.30
CA MET A 286 5.19 -13.52 -10.23
C MET A 286 4.44 -14.65 -10.96
N ARG A 287 3.56 -15.38 -10.27
CA ARG A 287 2.76 -16.46 -10.86
C ARG A 287 1.72 -15.98 -11.87
N LEU A 288 1.38 -14.70 -11.91
CA LEU A 288 0.55 -14.15 -12.98
C LEU A 288 1.20 -14.36 -14.36
N SER A 289 2.53 -14.39 -14.45
CA SER A 289 3.24 -14.70 -15.70
C SER A 289 2.92 -16.10 -16.27
N ASN A 290 2.56 -17.06 -15.41
CA ASN A 290 2.20 -18.41 -15.84
C ASN A 290 0.78 -18.51 -16.42
N ARG A 291 0.01 -17.42 -16.40
CA ARG A 291 -1.35 -17.44 -16.93
C ARG A 291 -1.33 -17.25 -18.43
N ASN A 292 -2.01 -18.15 -19.14
CA ASN A 292 -2.27 -18.01 -20.57
C ASN A 292 -3.39 -16.99 -20.80
N SER A 293 -3.11 -15.71 -20.52
CA SER A 293 -4.08 -14.64 -20.72
C SER A 293 -3.40 -13.46 -21.38
N ASP A 294 -3.99 -12.99 -22.49
CA ASP A 294 -3.58 -11.76 -23.20
C ASP A 294 -3.72 -10.50 -22.33
N SER A 295 -4.30 -10.61 -21.13
CA SER A 295 -4.51 -9.49 -20.19
C SER A 295 -3.32 -9.15 -19.31
N ILE A 296 -2.27 -9.99 -19.28
CA ILE A 296 -1.05 -9.71 -18.50
C ILE A 296 0.05 -9.24 -19.44
N THR A 297 0.47 -7.99 -19.27
CA THR A 297 1.60 -7.45 -20.06
C THR A 297 2.92 -7.91 -19.42
N MET A 298 3.72 -8.65 -20.18
CA MET A 298 5.08 -9.07 -19.81
C MET A 298 6.07 -8.33 -20.70
N ASN A 299 6.97 -7.54 -20.10
CA ASN A 299 7.88 -6.63 -20.82
C ASN A 299 9.36 -6.92 -20.50
N ILE A 300 9.66 -8.10 -19.96
CA ILE A 300 11.01 -8.46 -19.56
C ILE A 300 11.95 -8.44 -20.77
N GLN A 301 12.97 -7.58 -20.70
CA GLN A 301 13.92 -7.41 -21.79
C GLN A 301 15.09 -8.35 -21.62
N ASN A 302 15.65 -8.41 -20.41
CA ASN A 302 16.77 -9.28 -20.07
C ASN A 302 16.42 -10.11 -18.83
N PRO A 303 16.59 -11.44 -18.85
CA PRO A 303 16.39 -12.30 -17.69
C PRO A 303 17.56 -12.27 -16.69
N ASP A 304 18.45 -11.29 -16.80
CA ASP A 304 19.57 -11.12 -15.88
C ASP A 304 19.19 -10.28 -14.65
N ALA A 305 20.18 -10.03 -13.79
CA ALA A 305 20.01 -9.24 -12.58
C ALA A 305 20.01 -7.71 -12.83
N ALA A 306 19.96 -7.24 -14.09
CA ALA A 306 19.85 -5.83 -14.38
C ALA A 306 18.48 -5.29 -13.91
N VAL A 307 18.46 -4.02 -13.51
CA VAL A 307 17.26 -3.36 -13.03
C VAL A 307 16.41 -2.93 -14.23
N GLU A 308 15.16 -3.39 -14.28
CA GLU A 308 14.17 -2.98 -15.28
C GLU A 308 12.90 -2.51 -14.57
N ASN A 309 12.81 -1.21 -14.27
CA ASN A 309 11.68 -0.63 -13.55
C ASN A 309 10.36 -0.64 -14.35
N GLY A 310 10.46 -0.89 -15.67
CA GLY A 310 9.34 -0.98 -16.61
C GLY A 310 8.56 -2.30 -16.56
N ASP A 311 9.04 -3.28 -15.81
CA ASP A 311 8.41 -4.58 -15.66
C ASP A 311 8.14 -4.86 -14.16
N ILE A 312 6.86 -4.84 -13.80
CA ILE A 312 6.40 -5.05 -12.43
C ILE A 312 6.72 -6.48 -11.96
N LEU A 313 6.60 -7.47 -12.84
CA LEU A 313 6.84 -8.88 -12.51
C LEU A 313 8.34 -9.12 -12.22
N LYS A 314 9.24 -8.57 -13.05
CA LYS A 314 10.70 -8.62 -12.80
C LYS A 314 11.07 -7.86 -11.52
N SER A 315 10.45 -6.70 -11.29
CA SER A 315 10.64 -5.94 -10.05
C SER A 315 10.16 -6.73 -8.82
N SER A 316 9.05 -7.46 -8.95
CA SER A 316 8.53 -8.36 -7.91
C SER A 316 9.51 -9.49 -7.62
N THR A 317 10.10 -10.10 -8.65
CA THR A 317 11.16 -11.10 -8.52
C THR A 317 12.35 -10.59 -7.70
N ARG A 318 12.81 -9.37 -7.97
CA ARG A 318 13.90 -8.75 -7.21
C ARG A 318 13.50 -8.49 -5.76
N CYS A 319 12.33 -7.89 -5.55
CA CYS A 319 11.80 -7.61 -4.21
C CYS A 319 11.66 -8.89 -3.37
N PHE A 320 11.20 -9.98 -3.99
CA PHE A 320 11.09 -11.30 -3.37
C PHE A 320 12.42 -11.82 -2.86
N ILE A 321 13.49 -11.73 -3.66
CA ILE A 321 14.83 -12.16 -3.24
C ILE A 321 15.39 -11.26 -2.12
N GLN A 322 15.14 -9.94 -2.18
CA GLN A 322 15.58 -9.02 -1.13
C GLN A 322 14.90 -9.32 0.21
N CYS A 323 13.57 -9.53 0.19
CA CYS A 323 12.82 -9.92 1.38
C CYS A 323 13.28 -11.29 1.90
N HIS A 324 13.52 -12.26 1.00
CA HIS A 324 13.99 -13.59 1.38
C HIS A 324 15.33 -13.52 2.13
N ARG A 325 16.26 -12.73 1.57
CA ARG A 325 17.58 -12.54 2.14
C ARG A 325 17.49 -12.02 3.57
N GLU A 326 16.73 -10.94 3.77
CA GLU A 326 16.56 -10.32 5.08
C GLU A 326 15.98 -11.31 6.11
N ILE A 327 14.94 -12.05 5.71
CA ILE A 327 14.31 -13.07 6.55
C ILE A 327 15.32 -14.17 6.94
N LEU A 328 16.12 -14.63 5.97
CA LEU A 328 17.06 -15.72 6.21
C LEU A 328 18.22 -15.32 7.11
N THR A 329 18.69 -14.08 6.99
CA THR A 329 19.84 -13.57 7.73
C THR A 329 19.50 -12.96 9.09
N THR A 330 18.22 -12.88 9.46
CA THR A 330 17.79 -12.43 10.78
C THR A 330 17.79 -13.60 11.76
N ASP A 331 18.60 -13.53 12.81
CA ASP A 331 18.82 -14.65 13.73
C ASP A 331 17.58 -15.00 14.56
N GLU A 332 16.80 -13.98 14.91
CA GLU A 332 15.59 -14.09 15.74
C GLU A 332 14.43 -14.80 15.03
N ILE A 333 14.44 -14.84 13.69
CA ILE A 333 13.40 -15.52 12.91
C ILE A 333 13.57 -17.05 13.04
N PRO A 334 12.54 -17.78 13.47
CA PRO A 334 12.64 -19.23 13.65
C PRO A 334 13.01 -19.99 12.39
N SER A 335 13.86 -21.00 12.53
CA SER A 335 14.32 -21.84 11.40
C SER A 335 13.16 -22.50 10.64
N ARG A 336 12.04 -22.81 11.31
CA ARG A 336 10.83 -23.33 10.65
C ARG A 336 10.30 -22.33 9.62
N PHE A 337 10.16 -21.06 9.98
CA PHE A 337 9.66 -20.02 9.08
C PHE A 337 10.63 -19.79 7.92
N LYS A 338 11.94 -19.70 8.21
CA LYS A 338 13.00 -19.63 7.18
C LYS A 338 12.88 -20.76 6.17
N ARG A 339 12.75 -22.01 6.66
CA ARG A 339 12.60 -23.21 5.84
C ARG A 339 11.36 -23.14 4.94
N GLU A 340 10.21 -22.76 5.47
CA GLU A 340 8.97 -22.64 4.70
C GLU A 340 9.05 -21.53 3.62
N ARG A 341 9.68 -20.40 3.91
CA ARG A 341 9.91 -19.33 2.93
C ARG A 341 10.89 -19.75 1.84
N THR A 342 11.96 -20.46 2.18
CA THR A 342 12.89 -21.03 1.21
C THR A 342 12.21 -22.11 0.34
N GLU A 343 11.36 -22.97 0.92
CA GLU A 343 10.57 -23.93 0.14
C GLU A 343 9.67 -23.22 -0.87
N SER A 344 8.97 -22.15 -0.47
CA SER A 344 8.12 -21.34 -1.35
C SER A 344 8.91 -20.70 -2.50
N LEU A 345 10.10 -20.17 -2.19
CA LEU A 345 11.00 -19.58 -3.18
C LEU A 345 11.36 -20.58 -4.29
N PHE A 346 11.84 -21.77 -3.92
CA PHE A 346 12.23 -22.77 -4.91
C PHE A 346 11.03 -23.36 -5.66
N LYS A 347 9.89 -23.58 -5.00
CA LYS A 347 8.65 -23.98 -5.70
C LYS A 347 8.21 -22.94 -6.72
N THR A 348 8.32 -21.67 -6.39
CA THR A 348 7.99 -20.59 -7.33
C THR A 348 8.97 -20.57 -8.51
N PHE A 349 10.27 -20.73 -8.27
CA PHE A 349 11.25 -20.91 -9.33
C PHE A 349 10.87 -22.09 -10.25
N PHE A 350 10.61 -23.28 -9.69
CA PHE A 350 10.30 -24.46 -10.49
C PHE A 350 9.04 -24.29 -11.35
N LYS A 351 8.01 -23.65 -10.80
CA LYS A 351 6.78 -23.36 -11.55
C LYS A 351 6.99 -22.37 -12.69
N LEU A 352 7.88 -21.39 -12.53
CA LEU A 352 8.22 -20.46 -13.61
C LEU A 352 9.10 -21.15 -14.66
N ALA A 353 10.14 -21.85 -14.24
CA ALA A 353 11.09 -22.54 -15.10
C ALA A 353 10.44 -23.64 -15.94
N ALA A 354 9.47 -24.36 -15.39
CA ALA A 354 8.75 -25.42 -16.10
C ALA A 354 7.45 -24.96 -16.75
N SER A 355 7.21 -23.64 -16.80
CA SER A 355 6.03 -23.07 -17.45
C SER A 355 5.99 -23.41 -18.93
N GLN A 356 4.80 -23.58 -19.49
CA GLN A 356 4.62 -23.68 -20.94
C GLN A 356 4.72 -22.31 -21.63
N ASN A 357 4.65 -21.22 -20.86
CA ASN A 357 4.85 -19.86 -21.36
C ASN A 357 6.34 -19.52 -21.34
N SER A 358 6.96 -19.33 -22.50
CA SER A 358 8.38 -18.97 -22.62
C SER A 358 8.72 -17.62 -21.98
N GLU A 359 7.78 -16.67 -21.93
CA GLU A 359 8.00 -15.41 -21.22
C GLU A 359 8.02 -15.63 -19.70
N ALA A 360 7.17 -16.52 -19.18
CA ALA A 360 7.19 -16.89 -17.76
C ALA A 360 8.53 -17.51 -17.33
N GLN A 361 9.12 -18.34 -18.20
CA GLN A 361 10.43 -18.94 -17.96
C GLN A 361 11.53 -17.87 -17.75
N LYS A 362 11.48 -16.74 -18.47
CA LYS A 362 12.42 -15.63 -18.29
C LYS A 362 12.36 -15.03 -16.88
N TYR A 363 11.19 -14.98 -16.25
CA TYR A 363 11.09 -14.54 -14.85
C TYR A 363 11.69 -15.55 -13.87
N GLY A 364 11.63 -16.86 -14.19
CA GLY A 364 12.36 -17.90 -13.46
C GLY A 364 13.87 -17.72 -13.58
N GLU A 365 14.37 -17.43 -14.78
CA GLU A 365 15.77 -17.09 -15.02
C GLU A 365 16.20 -15.82 -14.27
N ALA A 366 15.37 -14.77 -14.26
CA ALA A 366 15.61 -13.56 -13.50
C ALA A 366 15.68 -13.82 -11.99
N LEU A 367 14.79 -14.68 -11.47
CA LEU A 367 14.79 -15.09 -10.06
C LEU A 367 16.12 -15.75 -9.69
N LEU A 368 16.60 -16.64 -10.55
CA LEU A 368 17.89 -17.30 -10.38
C LEU A 368 19.07 -16.33 -10.50
N ALA A 369 19.02 -15.38 -11.44
CA ALA A 369 20.04 -14.35 -11.60
C ALA A 369 20.14 -13.43 -10.37
N TYR A 370 19.01 -13.02 -9.78
CA TYR A 370 19.01 -12.25 -8.53
C TYR A 370 19.53 -13.06 -7.35
N MET A 371 19.18 -14.35 -7.24
CA MET A 371 19.78 -15.23 -6.23
C MET A 371 21.31 -15.31 -6.38
N GLU A 372 21.81 -15.53 -7.60
CA GLU A 372 23.24 -15.55 -7.88
C GLU A 372 23.93 -14.24 -7.49
N GLN A 373 23.30 -13.09 -7.79
CA GLN A 373 23.84 -11.77 -7.44
C GLN A 373 23.99 -11.63 -5.92
N GLU A 374 22.95 -11.97 -5.15
CA GLU A 374 22.98 -11.89 -3.68
C GLU A 374 24.01 -12.85 -3.05
N LEU A 375 24.21 -14.03 -3.66
CA LEU A 375 25.23 -14.98 -3.24
C LEU A 375 26.65 -14.56 -3.62
N ARG A 376 26.80 -13.64 -4.58
CA ARG A 376 28.07 -13.06 -5.02
C ARG A 376 28.44 -11.78 -4.29
N ALA A 377 27.50 -11.12 -3.59
CA ALA A 377 27.71 -9.83 -2.93
C ALA A 377 29.10 -9.78 -2.26
N HIS A 378 29.93 -8.89 -2.78
CA HIS A 378 31.39 -8.97 -2.73
C HIS A 378 31.92 -8.70 -1.31
N GLY A 379 32.37 -9.74 -0.63
CA GLY A 379 33.00 -9.63 0.68
C GLY A 379 33.73 -10.90 1.10
N ASN A 380 34.80 -10.71 1.88
CA ASN A 380 35.33 -11.71 2.79
C ASN A 380 35.07 -11.14 4.19
N PRO A 381 34.20 -11.74 5.02
CA PRO A 381 33.65 -13.09 4.93
C PRO A 381 32.54 -13.26 3.87
N PRO A 382 32.21 -14.53 3.50
CA PRO A 382 31.09 -14.84 2.61
C PRO A 382 29.78 -14.22 3.10
N SER A 383 28.90 -13.86 2.16
CA SER A 383 27.55 -13.36 2.46
C SER A 383 26.84 -14.31 3.45
N PRO A 384 26.35 -13.84 4.62
CA PRO A 384 25.59 -14.66 5.57
C PRO A 384 24.40 -15.36 4.91
N TYR A 385 23.83 -14.73 3.88
CA TYR A 385 22.77 -15.31 3.08
C TYR A 385 23.16 -16.61 2.40
N ARG A 386 24.42 -16.77 1.96
CA ARG A 386 24.90 -17.99 1.32
C ARG A 386 24.86 -19.17 2.28
N SER A 387 25.39 -19.01 3.49
CA SER A 387 25.41 -20.09 4.49
C SER A 387 24.00 -20.48 4.92
N GLU A 388 23.12 -19.48 5.12
CA GLU A 388 21.74 -19.72 5.49
C GLU A 388 20.94 -20.39 4.37
N LEU A 389 21.08 -19.91 3.13
CA LEU A 389 20.40 -20.50 1.97
C LEU A 389 20.85 -21.94 1.73
N GLN A 390 22.15 -22.21 1.85
CA GLN A 390 22.69 -23.56 1.73
C GLN A 390 22.09 -24.49 2.79
N THR A 391 22.08 -24.06 4.05
CA THR A 391 21.51 -24.84 5.16
C THR A 391 20.02 -25.11 4.94
N MET A 392 19.23 -24.09 4.58
CA MET A 392 17.81 -24.25 4.33
C MET A 392 17.53 -25.12 3.11
N PHE A 393 18.27 -24.94 2.01
CA PHE A 393 18.12 -25.75 0.79
C PHE A 393 18.31 -27.25 1.07
N TYR A 394 19.38 -27.64 1.79
CA TYR A 394 19.59 -29.04 2.16
C TYR A 394 18.47 -29.61 3.04
N SER A 395 17.84 -28.78 3.87
CA SER A 395 16.71 -29.21 4.72
C SER A 395 15.40 -29.45 3.95
N ILE A 396 15.28 -28.95 2.72
CA ILE A 396 14.08 -29.06 1.87
C ILE A 396 14.32 -29.86 0.58
N GLU A 397 15.58 -30.18 0.23
CA GLU A 397 15.92 -30.84 -1.05
C GLU A 397 15.09 -32.10 -1.30
N HIS A 398 14.95 -32.96 -0.29
CA HIS A 398 14.15 -34.18 -0.39
C HIS A 398 12.67 -33.88 -0.67
N GLU A 399 12.11 -32.83 -0.06
CA GLU A 399 10.72 -32.43 -0.29
C GLU A 399 10.52 -31.85 -1.68
N LEU A 400 11.47 -31.05 -2.17
CA LEU A 400 11.45 -30.52 -3.53
C LEU A 400 11.46 -31.66 -4.57
N ARG A 401 12.30 -32.67 -4.38
CA ARG A 401 12.39 -33.84 -5.27
C ARG A 401 11.13 -34.72 -5.29
N ILE A 402 10.34 -34.73 -4.21
CA ILE A 402 9.10 -35.51 -4.13
C ILE A 402 7.89 -34.72 -4.66
N LYS A 403 7.76 -33.46 -4.25
CA LYS A 403 6.55 -32.65 -4.49
C LYS A 403 6.51 -32.05 -5.88
N GLU A 404 7.66 -31.84 -6.50
CA GLU A 404 7.78 -31.32 -7.86
C GLU A 404 8.34 -32.43 -8.75
N PRO A 405 7.52 -33.37 -9.27
CA PRO A 405 7.97 -34.45 -10.16
C PRO A 405 8.50 -33.97 -11.52
N MET A 406 8.75 -32.66 -11.67
CA MET A 406 9.41 -32.07 -12.83
C MET A 406 10.92 -32.24 -12.68
N ASP A 407 11.47 -32.97 -13.65
CA ASP A 407 12.87 -33.14 -14.01
C ASP A 407 13.87 -33.01 -12.85
N LEU A 408 14.27 -34.16 -12.26
CA LEU A 408 15.31 -34.24 -11.22
C LEU A 408 16.60 -33.48 -11.61
N THR A 409 16.83 -33.28 -12.91
CA THR A 409 17.95 -32.49 -13.44
C THR A 409 17.89 -31.02 -13.03
N LEU A 410 16.71 -30.42 -12.87
CA LEU A 410 16.57 -29.00 -12.54
C LEU A 410 17.01 -28.70 -11.10
N VAL A 411 16.78 -29.62 -10.16
CA VAL A 411 17.30 -29.51 -8.78
C VAL A 411 18.82 -29.56 -8.77
N ASP A 412 19.42 -30.46 -9.56
CA ASP A 412 20.87 -30.61 -9.67
C ASP A 412 21.51 -29.40 -10.37
N ASP A 413 20.86 -28.86 -11.40
CA ASP A 413 21.29 -27.67 -12.14
C ASP A 413 21.31 -26.42 -11.24
N ILE A 414 20.26 -26.20 -10.44
CA ILE A 414 20.23 -25.11 -9.46
C ILE A 414 21.37 -25.26 -8.47
N LYS A 415 21.56 -26.45 -7.91
CA LYS A 415 22.61 -26.72 -6.91
C LYS A 415 23.99 -26.41 -7.48
N SER A 416 24.25 -26.84 -8.71
CA SER A 416 25.48 -26.55 -9.45
C SER A 416 25.67 -25.05 -9.69
N ARG A 417 24.63 -24.37 -10.17
CA ARG A 417 24.66 -22.96 -10.58
C ARG A 417 24.79 -22.00 -9.40
N LEU A 418 24.08 -22.29 -8.30
CA LEU A 418 24.16 -21.54 -7.04
C LEU A 418 25.35 -21.93 -6.17
N LYS A 419 26.01 -23.06 -6.46
CA LYS A 419 27.12 -23.63 -5.67
C LYS A 419 26.72 -23.89 -4.22
N LEU A 420 25.55 -24.53 -4.05
CA LEU A 420 25.00 -24.94 -2.74
C LEU A 420 25.48 -26.33 -2.35
#